data_AF-A0A2G6LB62-F1
#
_entry.id   AF-A0A2G6LB62-F1
#
_cell.length_a   1.000
_cell.length_b   1.000
_cell.length_c   1.000
_cell.angle_alpha   90.00
_cell.angle_beta   90.00
_cell.angle_gamma   90.00
#
_symmetry.space_group_name_H-M   'P 1'
#
loop_
_entity.id
_entity.type
_entity.pdbx_description
1 polymer ?
#
loop_
_entity_poly.entity_id
_entity_poly.type
_entity_poly.pdbx_seq_one_letter_code
_entity_poly.pdbx_strand_id
1 'polypeptide(L)'
;MSKVFNLVGRPFPTDHQIITDDSELMTKLKKISDLVEIKSDINEAKKAIGALELSFKNTEKVASIFMFEDHIVNDSLLAFAFVQYAKAFNRSTGRKSLSGEVKKIFSNSELLEIHEYIIRMRNTVFAHRESDHNKYHVMCVYYNNNDKVRLQTDSNVKRVLLAMSLKEYLPSFREVFCHVIDYLEEETHLLCRNIENNLLDEQKSLISNNPNFHYIQER
;
A
#
# COMPACT_ATOMS: atom_id res chain seq x y z
N MET A 1 -22.09 -23.91 17.46
CA MET A 1 -21.56 -22.83 16.60
C MET A 1 -21.85 -21.50 17.27
N SER A 2 -20.82 -20.81 17.77
CA SER A 2 -20.96 -19.47 18.33
C SER A 2 -21.24 -18.50 17.18
N LYS A 3 -22.35 -17.75 17.24
CA LYS A 3 -22.63 -16.67 16.29
C LYS A 3 -21.65 -15.54 16.60
N VAL A 4 -20.71 -15.29 15.70
CA VAL A 4 -19.87 -14.08 15.75
C VAL A 4 -20.75 -12.93 15.28
N PHE A 5 -21.12 -12.04 16.20
CA PHE A 5 -21.81 -10.81 15.86
C PHE A 5 -20.78 -9.78 15.39
N ASN A 6 -20.82 -9.38 14.13
CA ASN A 6 -20.08 -8.22 13.65
C ASN A 6 -20.84 -6.97 14.08
N LEU A 7 -20.31 -6.25 15.07
CA LEU A 7 -20.83 -4.93 15.46
C LEU A 7 -20.56 -3.94 14.32
N VAL A 8 -21.62 -3.42 13.70
CA VAL A 8 -21.51 -2.29 12.77
C VAL A 8 -21.43 -1.02 13.60
N GLY A 9 -20.27 -0.36 13.56
CA GLY A 9 -20.06 0.93 14.21
C GLY A 9 -20.89 2.05 13.56
N ARG A 10 -21.11 3.14 14.30
CA ARG A 10 -21.78 4.35 13.79
C ARG A 10 -20.74 5.37 13.31
N PRO A 11 -21.07 6.19 12.31
CA PRO A 11 -20.23 7.34 12.00
C PRO A 11 -20.17 8.28 13.20
N PHE A 12 -18.98 8.80 13.48
CA PHE A 12 -18.79 9.84 14.50
C PHE A 12 -19.52 11.11 14.05
N PRO A 13 -20.27 11.83 14.94
CA PRO A 13 -21.11 12.96 14.56
C PRO A 13 -20.30 14.24 14.28
N THR A 14 -19.44 14.18 13.27
CA THR A 14 -18.51 15.25 12.87
C THR A 14 -19.17 16.53 12.38
N ASP A 15 -20.47 16.47 12.05
CA ASP A 15 -21.26 17.63 11.61
C ASP A 15 -21.98 18.36 12.75
N HIS A 16 -21.95 17.83 13.97
CA HIS A 16 -22.64 18.43 15.11
C HIS A 16 -21.81 19.58 15.71
N GLN A 17 -22.46 20.70 16.05
CA GLN A 17 -21.78 21.93 16.49
C GLN A 17 -20.80 21.73 17.66
N ILE A 18 -21.22 20.98 18.69
CA ILE A 18 -20.38 20.63 19.86
C ILE A 18 -19.08 19.88 19.47
N ILE A 19 -19.08 19.20 18.32
CA ILE A 19 -17.89 18.53 17.78
C ILE A 19 -17.10 19.48 16.88
N THR A 20 -17.76 20.23 15.99
CA THR A 20 -17.08 21.14 15.05
C THR A 20 -16.39 22.31 15.73
N ASP A 21 -16.92 22.77 16.86
CA ASP A 21 -16.33 23.86 17.65
C ASP A 21 -15.03 23.43 18.35
N ASP A 22 -14.80 22.13 18.51
CA ASP A 22 -13.55 21.56 19.04
C ASP A 22 -12.54 21.30 17.91
N SER A 23 -11.77 22.35 17.58
CA SER A 23 -10.78 22.29 16.51
C SER A 23 -9.67 21.23 16.74
N GLU A 24 -9.33 20.91 17.99
CA GLU A 24 -8.32 19.90 18.31
C GLU A 24 -8.88 18.50 18.04
N LEU A 25 -10.10 18.22 18.49
CA LEU A 25 -10.81 16.98 18.20
C LEU A 25 -10.97 16.78 16.70
N MET A 26 -11.42 17.80 15.97
CA MET A 26 -11.58 17.73 14.51
C MET A 26 -10.25 17.43 13.79
N THR A 27 -9.15 18.01 14.27
CA THR A 27 -7.81 17.73 13.74
C THR A 27 -7.43 16.27 13.97
N LYS A 28 -7.68 15.72 15.17
CA LYS A 28 -7.40 14.32 15.50
C LYS A 28 -8.27 13.34 14.69
N LEU A 29 -9.56 13.63 14.54
CA LEU A 29 -10.49 12.84 13.74
C LEU A 29 -10.08 12.80 12.27
N LYS A 30 -9.68 13.96 11.72
CA LYS A 30 -9.11 14.02 10.37
C LYS A 30 -7.84 13.18 10.25
N LYS A 31 -6.92 13.27 11.23
CA LYS A 31 -5.70 12.44 11.26
C LYS A 31 -6.05 10.94 11.26
N ILE A 32 -7.06 10.51 12.01
CA ILE A 32 -7.51 9.10 12.01
C ILE A 32 -8.04 8.71 10.62
N SER A 33 -8.88 9.53 10.00
CA SER A 33 -9.41 9.27 8.65
C SER A 33 -8.28 9.10 7.63
N ASP A 34 -7.28 9.98 7.66
CA ASP A 34 -6.12 9.90 6.76
C ASP A 34 -5.33 8.60 6.99
N LEU A 35 -5.11 8.20 8.25
CA LEU A 35 -4.39 6.95 8.57
C LEU A 35 -5.15 5.70 8.11
N VAL A 36 -6.48 5.69 8.27
CA VAL A 36 -7.34 4.59 7.80
C VAL A 36 -7.30 4.49 6.27
N GLU A 37 -7.36 5.62 5.58
CA GLU A 37 -7.25 5.66 4.11
C GLU A 37 -5.89 5.12 3.64
N ILE A 38 -4.80 5.57 4.25
CA ILE A 38 -3.46 5.06 3.95
C ILE A 38 -3.39 3.54 4.20
N LYS A 39 -3.94 3.06 5.33
CA LYS A 39 -3.97 1.63 5.64
C LYS A 39 -4.73 0.83 4.59
N SER A 40 -5.79 1.38 4.01
CA SER A 40 -6.51 0.77 2.89
C SER A 40 -5.63 0.63 1.65
N ASP A 41 -4.94 1.72 1.24
CA ASP A 41 -4.00 1.71 0.11
C ASP A 41 -2.89 0.66 0.29
N ILE A 42 -2.30 0.56 1.50
CA ILE A 42 -1.25 -0.44 1.79
C ILE A 42 -1.82 -1.87 1.76
N ASN A 43 -3.04 -2.08 2.24
CA ASN A 43 -3.69 -3.39 2.15
C ASN A 43 -3.97 -3.82 0.72
N GLU A 44 -4.34 -2.89 -0.16
CA GLU A 44 -4.47 -3.16 -1.60
C GLU A 44 -3.12 -3.53 -2.23
N ALA A 45 -2.05 -2.81 -1.89
CA ALA A 45 -0.71 -3.16 -2.33
C ALA A 45 -0.31 -4.58 -1.88
N LYS A 46 -0.59 -4.93 -0.61
CA LYS A 46 -0.34 -6.27 -0.05
C LYS A 46 -1.16 -7.36 -0.73
N LYS A 47 -2.44 -7.09 -1.05
CA LYS A 47 -3.28 -8.02 -1.83
C LYS A 47 -2.70 -8.25 -3.23
N ALA A 48 -2.22 -7.20 -3.89
CA ALA A 48 -1.60 -7.31 -5.22
C ALA A 48 -0.30 -8.14 -5.20
N ILE A 49 0.57 -7.95 -4.19
CA ILE A 49 1.75 -8.81 -4.00
C ILE A 49 1.33 -10.26 -3.73
N GLY A 50 0.32 -10.49 -2.90
CA GLY A 50 -0.20 -11.86 -2.66
C GLY A 50 -0.76 -12.51 -3.93
N ALA A 51 -1.47 -11.74 -4.77
CA ALA A 51 -1.95 -12.22 -6.07
C ALA A 51 -0.79 -12.55 -7.03
N LEU A 52 0.28 -11.76 -7.01
CA LEU A 52 1.50 -11.98 -7.78
C LEU A 52 2.27 -13.23 -7.31
N GLU A 53 2.37 -13.46 -6.00
CA GLU A 53 2.94 -14.70 -5.46
C GLU A 53 2.14 -15.94 -5.90
N LEU A 54 0.81 -15.83 -5.91
CA LEU A 54 -0.07 -16.90 -6.36
C LEU A 54 0.02 -17.13 -7.87
N SER A 55 0.18 -16.08 -8.68
CA SER A 55 0.34 -16.24 -10.13
C SER A 55 1.65 -16.96 -10.46
N PHE A 56 2.74 -16.66 -9.75
CA PHE A 56 4.00 -17.38 -9.92
C PHE A 56 3.97 -18.84 -9.46
N LYS A 57 3.02 -19.23 -8.61
CA LYS A 57 2.80 -20.62 -8.20
C LYS A 57 1.86 -21.38 -9.14
N ASN A 58 1.02 -20.67 -9.89
CA ASN A 58 -0.05 -21.23 -10.74
C ASN A 58 0.06 -20.77 -12.21
N THR A 59 1.28 -20.64 -12.74
CA THR A 59 1.56 -20.11 -14.08
C THR A 59 0.71 -20.75 -15.19
N GLU A 60 0.49 -22.07 -15.15
CA GLU A 60 -0.33 -22.76 -16.17
C GLU A 60 -1.83 -22.39 -16.13
N LYS A 61 -2.35 -21.95 -14.97
CA LYS A 61 -3.77 -21.69 -14.74
C LYS A 61 -4.16 -20.23 -15.01
N VAL A 62 -3.22 -19.30 -14.93
CA VAL A 62 -3.46 -17.87 -15.18
C VAL A 62 -3.38 -17.56 -16.68
N ALA A 63 -2.39 -18.12 -17.39
CA ALA A 63 -2.24 -17.96 -18.84
C ALA A 63 -3.47 -18.44 -19.63
N SER A 64 -4.05 -19.55 -19.18
CA SER A 64 -5.19 -20.21 -19.82
C SER A 64 -6.52 -19.47 -19.65
N ILE A 65 -6.66 -18.63 -18.62
CA ILE A 65 -7.91 -17.90 -18.34
C ILE A 65 -7.95 -16.55 -19.08
N PHE A 66 -6.81 -15.86 -19.18
CA PHE A 66 -6.81 -14.45 -19.60
C PHE A 66 -6.41 -14.21 -21.05
N MET A 67 -5.87 -15.21 -21.78
CA MET A 67 -5.32 -15.07 -23.15
C MET A 67 -4.29 -13.92 -23.30
N PHE A 68 -3.82 -13.34 -22.19
CA PHE A 68 -2.74 -12.37 -22.11
C PHE A 68 -1.45 -13.11 -21.78
N GLU A 69 -0.32 -12.59 -22.24
CA GLU A 69 0.97 -13.12 -21.82
C GLU A 69 1.14 -12.88 -20.31
N ASP A 70 1.31 -13.94 -19.50
CA ASP A 70 1.34 -13.92 -18.02
C ASP A 70 2.21 -12.81 -17.42
N HIS A 71 3.31 -12.49 -18.11
CA HIS A 71 4.25 -11.49 -17.66
C HIS A 71 3.68 -10.06 -17.65
N ILE A 72 2.69 -9.75 -18.50
CA ILE A 72 2.00 -8.45 -18.54
C ILE A 72 1.17 -8.26 -17.27
N VAL A 73 0.44 -9.31 -16.88
CA VAL A 73 -0.38 -9.31 -15.67
C VAL A 73 0.51 -9.17 -14.44
N ASN A 74 1.61 -9.92 -14.39
CA ASN A 74 2.54 -9.90 -13.28
C ASN A 74 3.23 -8.53 -13.09
N ASP A 75 3.73 -7.92 -14.17
CA ASP A 75 4.31 -6.57 -14.12
C ASP A 75 3.27 -5.50 -13.77
N SER A 76 2.01 -5.69 -14.17
CA SER A 76 0.93 -4.77 -13.83
C SER A 76 0.56 -4.86 -12.34
N LEU A 77 0.51 -6.07 -11.77
CA LEU A 77 0.30 -6.28 -10.34
C LEU A 77 1.43 -5.68 -9.50
N LEU A 78 2.69 -5.89 -9.93
CA LEU A 78 3.85 -5.29 -9.26
C LEU A 78 3.80 -3.76 -9.32
N ALA A 79 3.55 -3.19 -10.50
CA ALA A 79 3.44 -1.74 -10.68
C ALA A 79 2.31 -1.17 -9.81
N PHE A 80 1.14 -1.81 -9.80
CA PHE A 80 0.01 -1.41 -8.96
C PHE A 80 0.40 -1.42 -7.48
N ALA A 81 1.02 -2.50 -6.99
CA ALA A 81 1.44 -2.62 -5.60
C ALA A 81 2.41 -1.48 -5.20
N PHE A 82 3.42 -1.21 -6.04
CA PHE A 82 4.42 -0.18 -5.75
C PHE A 82 3.85 1.23 -5.83
N VAL A 83 2.92 1.48 -6.77
CA VAL A 83 2.22 2.76 -6.88
C VAL A 83 1.32 2.99 -5.66
N GLN A 84 0.50 1.99 -5.29
CA GLN A 84 -0.38 2.08 -4.12
C GLN A 84 0.44 2.29 -2.83
N TYR A 85 1.51 1.52 -2.63
CA TYR A 85 2.40 1.69 -1.50
C TYR A 85 3.00 3.10 -1.44
N ALA A 86 3.57 3.57 -2.55
CA ALA A 86 4.23 4.86 -2.59
C ALA A 86 3.29 6.06 -2.42
N LYS A 87 1.96 5.91 -2.60
CA LYS A 87 1.01 7.00 -2.32
C LYS A 87 1.10 7.47 -0.87
N ALA A 88 1.31 6.55 0.07
CA ALA A 88 1.45 6.86 1.50
C ALA A 88 2.64 7.77 1.81
N PHE A 89 3.69 7.72 0.98
CA PHE A 89 4.96 8.40 1.23
C PHE A 89 5.20 9.62 0.34
N ASN A 90 4.43 9.79 -0.73
CA ASN A 90 4.49 10.99 -1.56
C ASN A 90 3.56 12.07 -1.01
N ARG A 91 3.96 13.35 -1.15
CA ARG A 91 3.07 14.48 -0.85
C ARG A 91 2.07 14.62 -2.00
N SER A 92 0.86 14.09 -1.85
CA SER A 92 -0.29 14.51 -2.67
C SER A 92 -1.07 15.62 -1.97
N THR A 93 -1.64 16.55 -2.73
CA THR A 93 -2.46 17.64 -2.19
C THR A 93 -3.70 17.07 -1.51
N GLY A 94 -3.85 17.29 -0.20
CA GLY A 94 -5.07 16.97 0.55
C GLY A 94 -5.02 15.73 1.45
N ARG A 95 -3.92 14.96 1.46
CA ARG A 95 -3.72 13.81 2.37
C ARG A 95 -2.45 13.95 3.20
N LYS A 96 -2.43 13.36 4.39
CA LYS A 96 -1.20 13.21 5.17
C LYS A 96 -0.21 12.29 4.44
N SER A 97 1.06 12.69 4.44
CA SER A 97 2.17 11.87 3.95
C SER A 97 2.97 11.30 5.13
N LEU A 98 3.40 10.04 5.00
CA LEU A 98 4.29 9.35 5.94
C LEU A 98 5.78 9.64 5.67
N SER A 99 6.13 10.50 4.71
CA SER A 99 7.53 10.83 4.39
C SER A 99 8.36 11.29 5.60
N GLY A 100 7.75 12.02 6.54
CA GLY A 100 8.41 12.44 7.78
C GLY A 100 8.51 11.36 8.86
N GLU A 101 7.83 10.23 8.69
CA GLU A 101 7.72 9.16 9.68
C GLU A 101 8.54 7.91 9.31
N VAL A 102 9.21 7.91 8.14
CA VAL A 102 9.95 6.74 7.60
C VAL A 102 10.90 6.13 8.64
N LYS A 103 11.70 6.96 9.33
CA LYS A 103 12.64 6.48 10.35
C LYS A 103 11.97 5.93 11.61
N LYS A 104 10.72 6.33 11.89
CA LYS A 104 9.94 5.77 13.01
C LYS A 104 9.34 4.43 12.63
N ILE A 105 8.88 4.30 11.38
CA ILE A 105 8.28 3.08 10.84
C ILE A 105 9.34 1.99 10.66
N PHE A 106 10.50 2.35 10.10
CA PHE A 106 11.58 1.42 9.79
C PHE A 106 12.81 1.72 10.66
N SER A 107 12.84 1.10 11.83
CA SER A 107 14.02 1.10 12.71
C SER A 107 15.09 0.08 12.28
N ASN A 108 14.70 -0.94 11.52
CA ASN A 108 15.59 -1.92 10.90
C ASN A 108 16.12 -1.37 9.55
N SER A 109 17.44 -1.35 9.38
CA SER A 109 18.10 -0.89 8.15
C SER A 109 17.72 -1.72 6.92
N GLU A 110 17.53 -3.03 7.06
CA GLU A 110 17.17 -3.91 5.93
C GLU A 110 15.79 -3.56 5.36
N LEU A 111 14.79 -3.37 6.24
CA LEU A 111 13.45 -2.96 5.83
C LEU A 111 13.43 -1.55 5.24
N LEU A 112 14.28 -0.65 5.76
CA LEU A 112 14.45 0.68 5.21
C LEU A 112 15.04 0.63 3.79
N GLU A 113 16.04 -0.20 3.53
CA GLU A 113 16.62 -0.38 2.20
C GLU A 113 15.58 -0.91 1.20
N ILE A 114 14.73 -1.85 1.62
CA ILE A 114 13.63 -2.36 0.80
C ILE A 114 12.58 -1.28 0.55
N HIS A 115 12.20 -0.49 1.57
CA HIS A 115 11.32 0.67 1.40
C HIS A 115 11.88 1.64 0.35
N GLU A 116 13.14 2.04 0.48
CA GLU A 116 13.82 2.94 -0.44
C GLU A 116 13.89 2.37 -1.86
N TYR A 117 14.12 1.06 -1.97
CA TYR A 117 14.07 0.34 -3.26
C TYR A 117 12.69 0.47 -3.92
N ILE A 118 11.60 0.23 -3.18
CA ILE A 118 10.23 0.33 -3.70
C ILE A 118 9.92 1.76 -4.15
N ILE A 119 10.25 2.77 -3.33
CA ILE A 119 10.03 4.18 -3.68
C ILE A 119 10.85 4.57 -4.91
N ARG A 120 12.11 4.15 -5.00
CA ARG A 120 12.95 4.37 -6.18
C ARG A 120 12.34 3.73 -7.41
N MET A 121 12.00 2.44 -7.36
CA MET A 121 11.36 1.72 -8.47
C MET A 121 10.07 2.39 -8.93
N ARG A 122 9.23 2.81 -7.98
CA ARG A 122 8.02 3.57 -8.32
C ARG A 122 8.37 4.87 -9.03
N ASN A 123 9.32 5.66 -8.53
CA ASN A 123 9.63 6.96 -9.12
C ASN A 123 10.35 6.84 -10.47
N THR A 124 11.29 5.90 -10.62
CA THR A 124 12.11 5.77 -11.84
C THR A 124 11.44 4.94 -12.92
N VAL A 125 10.63 3.94 -12.54
CA VAL A 125 10.02 2.99 -13.48
C VAL A 125 8.52 3.24 -13.62
N PHE A 126 7.77 3.31 -12.52
CA PHE A 126 6.29 3.25 -12.60
C PHE A 126 5.57 4.60 -12.65
N ALA A 127 6.18 5.69 -12.18
CA ALA A 127 5.57 7.03 -12.11
C ALA A 127 5.65 7.81 -13.43
N HIS A 128 6.64 7.49 -14.28
CA HIS A 128 6.83 8.13 -15.59
C HIS A 128 6.24 7.29 -16.73
N ARG A 129 5.09 6.66 -16.53
CA ARG A 129 4.34 5.99 -17.60
C ARG A 129 3.68 6.98 -18.60
N GLU A 130 4.30 8.13 -18.83
CA GLU A 130 4.34 8.69 -20.18
C GLU A 130 5.56 8.07 -20.90
N SER A 131 5.30 7.05 -21.72
CA SER A 131 6.06 6.72 -22.94
C SER A 131 7.46 6.06 -22.89
N ASP A 132 7.99 5.59 -21.75
CA ASP A 132 9.35 5.00 -21.77
C ASP A 132 9.45 3.47 -21.67
N HIS A 133 8.36 2.75 -21.43
CA HIS A 133 8.39 1.26 -21.46
C HIS A 133 8.50 0.69 -22.89
N ASN A 134 8.48 1.56 -23.90
CA ASN A 134 8.86 1.29 -25.28
C ASN A 134 10.21 1.91 -25.66
N LYS A 135 11.04 2.35 -24.70
CA LYS A 135 12.42 2.71 -25.02
C LYS A 135 13.21 1.44 -25.28
N TYR A 136 13.69 1.32 -26.51
CA TYR A 136 14.65 0.32 -26.96
C TYR A 136 15.89 0.38 -26.06
N HIS A 137 15.99 -0.56 -25.11
CA HIS A 137 17.18 -0.67 -24.27
C HIS A 137 18.24 -1.48 -25.01
N VAL A 138 19.40 -0.86 -25.28
CA VAL A 138 20.58 -1.56 -25.76
C VAL A 138 21.14 -2.37 -24.60
N MET A 139 21.09 -3.69 -24.69
CA MET A 139 21.63 -4.59 -23.68
C MET A 139 23.11 -4.85 -23.96
N CYS A 140 23.93 -4.95 -22.92
CA CYS A 140 25.32 -5.40 -23.05
C CYS A 140 25.45 -6.86 -22.59
N VAL A 141 26.17 -7.67 -23.36
CA VAL A 141 26.58 -9.03 -22.95
C VAL A 141 28.08 -9.01 -22.66
N TYR A 142 28.44 -9.44 -21.45
CA TYR A 142 29.83 -9.60 -21.05
C TYR A 142 30.30 -11.01 -21.38
N TYR A 143 31.32 -11.13 -22.23
CA TYR A 143 31.96 -12.42 -22.50
C TYR A 143 33.19 -12.56 -21.60
N ASN A 144 33.04 -13.32 -20.52
CA ASN A 144 34.09 -13.58 -19.51
C ASN A 144 35.42 -14.05 -20.12
N ASN A 145 35.40 -14.60 -21.33
CA ASN A 145 36.57 -15.24 -21.91
C ASN A 145 37.48 -14.27 -22.68
N ASN A 146 37.13 -12.98 -22.85
CA ASN A 146 37.92 -12.05 -23.67
C ASN A 146 37.87 -10.56 -23.25
N ASP A 147 37.30 -10.20 -22.10
CA ASP A 147 37.06 -8.80 -21.69
C ASP A 147 36.41 -7.92 -22.78
N LYS A 148 35.61 -8.56 -23.66
CA LYS A 148 34.89 -7.89 -24.73
C LYS A 148 33.45 -7.67 -24.30
N VAL A 149 33.08 -6.40 -24.21
CA VAL A 149 31.68 -5.97 -24.08
C VAL A 149 31.09 -5.82 -25.48
N ARG A 150 30.01 -6.55 -25.77
CA ARG A 150 29.26 -6.36 -27.02
C ARG A 150 27.91 -5.74 -26.70
N LEU A 151 27.64 -4.60 -27.33
CA LEU A 151 26.30 -4.01 -27.37
C LEU A 151 25.46 -4.84 -28.34
N GLN A 152 24.32 -5.33 -27.88
CA GLN A 152 23.42 -6.14 -28.69
C GLN A 152 22.32 -5.24 -29.25
N THR A 153 22.40 -4.98 -30.56
CA THR A 153 21.44 -4.13 -31.29
C THR A 153 20.32 -4.91 -31.96
N ASP A 154 20.59 -6.17 -32.36
CA ASP A 154 19.73 -6.92 -33.28
C ASP A 154 18.97 -8.08 -32.62
N SER A 155 18.93 -8.16 -31.29
CA SER A 155 18.10 -9.16 -30.62
C SER A 155 16.82 -8.51 -30.12
N ASN A 156 15.71 -8.84 -30.79
CA ASN A 156 14.37 -8.96 -30.25
C ASN A 156 14.16 -8.31 -28.87
N VAL A 157 13.40 -7.22 -28.87
CA VAL A 157 12.67 -6.61 -27.74
C VAL A 157 12.53 -7.57 -26.55
N LYS A 158 13.58 -7.71 -25.73
CA LYS A 158 13.47 -8.46 -24.47
C LYS A 158 12.95 -7.47 -23.46
N ARG A 159 11.62 -7.38 -23.39
CA ARG A 159 10.94 -6.76 -22.27
C ARG A 159 11.55 -7.33 -20.99
N VAL A 160 12.13 -6.48 -20.15
CA VAL A 160 12.57 -6.92 -18.82
C VAL A 160 11.31 -7.30 -18.07
N LEU A 161 11.16 -8.59 -17.78
CA LEU A 161 10.02 -9.11 -17.01
C LEU A 161 10.29 -8.82 -15.53
N LEU A 162 10.07 -7.56 -15.14
CA LEU A 162 10.45 -7.02 -13.83
C LEU A 162 9.91 -7.88 -12.68
N ALA A 163 8.65 -8.31 -12.77
CA ALA A 163 8.04 -9.16 -11.77
C ALA A 163 8.76 -10.51 -11.63
N MET A 164 9.24 -11.10 -12.73
CA MET A 164 10.03 -12.33 -12.66
C MET A 164 11.39 -12.10 -12.01
N SER A 165 12.07 -11.00 -12.38
CA SER A 165 13.37 -10.64 -11.80
C SER A 165 13.29 -10.32 -10.31
N LEU A 166 12.12 -9.94 -9.80
CA LEU A 166 11.91 -9.56 -8.39
C LEU A 166 11.13 -10.60 -7.59
N LYS A 167 10.88 -11.79 -8.17
CA LYS A 167 10.10 -12.86 -7.53
C LYS A 167 10.63 -13.25 -6.14
N GLU A 168 11.95 -13.29 -5.98
CA GLU A 168 12.59 -13.69 -4.72
C GLU A 168 12.45 -12.62 -3.61
N TYR A 169 12.19 -11.36 -3.99
CA TYR A 169 12.02 -10.24 -3.07
C TYR A 169 10.57 -10.00 -2.65
N LEU A 170 9.59 -10.73 -3.23
CA LEU A 170 8.17 -10.57 -2.88
C LEU A 170 7.87 -10.74 -1.37
N PRO A 171 8.48 -11.71 -0.65
CA PRO A 171 8.29 -11.84 0.79
C PRO A 171 8.76 -10.58 1.53
N SER A 172 9.91 -10.03 1.15
CA SER A 172 10.47 -8.80 1.74
C SER A 172 9.59 -7.57 1.46
N PHE A 173 9.01 -7.46 0.26
CA PHE A 173 8.04 -6.39 -0.04
C PHE A 173 6.79 -6.52 0.84
N ARG A 174 6.29 -7.75 1.01
CA ARG A 174 5.14 -8.04 1.87
C ARG A 174 5.41 -7.68 3.33
N GLU A 175 6.61 -7.99 3.81
CA GLU A 175 7.05 -7.66 5.16
C GLU A 175 7.09 -6.16 5.40
N VAL A 176 7.69 -5.39 4.48
CA VAL A 176 7.65 -3.92 4.52
C VAL A 176 6.22 -3.39 4.58
N PHE A 177 5.29 -3.98 3.83
CA PHE A 177 3.88 -3.56 3.86
C PHE A 177 3.21 -3.88 5.20
N CYS A 178 3.51 -5.04 5.80
CA CYS A 178 3.04 -5.39 7.13
C CYS A 178 3.55 -4.40 8.19
N HIS A 179 4.83 -4.04 8.15
CA HIS A 179 5.40 -3.06 9.09
C HIS A 179 4.70 -1.70 9.04
N VAL A 180 4.36 -1.22 7.83
CA VAL A 180 3.59 0.02 7.69
C VAL A 180 2.17 -0.15 8.25
N ILE A 181 1.51 -1.29 8.00
CA ILE A 181 0.18 -1.58 8.54
C ILE A 181 0.19 -1.58 10.08
N ASP A 182 1.17 -2.25 10.69
CA ASP A 182 1.29 -2.37 12.14
C ASP A 182 1.49 -0.98 12.78
N TYR A 183 2.36 -0.15 12.19
CA TYR A 183 2.54 1.23 12.61
C TYR A 183 1.24 2.06 12.51
N LEU A 184 0.51 1.93 11.39
CA LEU A 184 -0.75 2.64 11.18
C LEU A 184 -1.82 2.20 12.19
N GLU A 185 -1.87 0.91 12.54
CA GLU A 185 -2.76 0.38 13.56
C GLU A 185 -2.43 0.96 14.93
N GLU A 186 -1.16 0.93 15.33
CA GLU A 186 -0.71 1.48 16.61
C GLU A 186 -1.02 2.98 16.73
N GLU A 187 -0.63 3.78 15.73
CA GLU A 187 -0.91 5.23 15.71
C GLU A 187 -2.41 5.53 15.75
N THR A 188 -3.22 4.76 15.01
CA THR A 188 -4.67 4.92 15.01
C THR A 188 -5.25 4.60 16.39
N HIS A 189 -4.83 3.49 17.02
CA HIS A 189 -5.27 3.12 18.35
C HIS A 189 -4.87 4.14 19.43
N LEU A 190 -3.66 4.68 19.36
CA LEU A 190 -3.20 5.73 20.27
C LEU A 190 -4.04 7.00 20.13
N LEU A 191 -4.37 7.41 18.91
CA LEU A 191 -5.23 8.57 18.66
C LEU A 191 -6.67 8.33 19.13
N CYS A 192 -7.25 7.16 18.86
CA CYS A 192 -8.59 6.82 19.34
C CYS A 192 -8.66 6.88 20.86
N ARG A 193 -7.71 6.24 21.57
CA ARG A 193 -7.63 6.29 23.04
C ARG A 193 -7.46 7.72 23.55
N ASN A 194 -6.63 8.52 22.87
CA ASN A 194 -6.45 9.92 23.24
C ASN A 194 -7.76 10.72 23.09
N ILE A 195 -8.53 10.50 22.03
CA ILE A 195 -9.84 11.13 21.87
C ILE A 195 -10.78 10.65 22.98
N GLU A 196 -10.97 9.34 23.13
CA GLU A 196 -11.87 8.74 24.11
C GLU A 196 -11.65 9.27 25.54
N ASN A 197 -10.39 9.42 25.93
CA ASN A 197 -10.02 9.92 27.27
C ASN A 197 -10.24 11.42 27.46
N ASN A 198 -10.28 12.21 26.38
CA ASN A 198 -10.34 13.67 26.43
C ASN A 198 -11.68 14.25 25.94
N LEU A 199 -12.66 13.42 25.58
CA LEU A 199 -14.00 13.89 25.24
C LEU A 199 -14.66 14.60 26.44
N LEU A 200 -15.27 15.75 26.16
CA LEU A 200 -16.10 16.49 27.12
C LEU A 200 -17.38 15.72 27.43
N ASP A 201 -17.99 15.96 28.60
CA ASP A 201 -19.19 15.25 29.01
C ASP A 201 -20.38 15.49 28.07
N GLU A 202 -20.51 16.70 27.54
CA GLU A 202 -21.52 17.05 26.53
C GLU A 202 -21.31 16.27 25.21
N GLN A 203 -20.06 16.11 24.78
CA GLN A 203 -19.68 15.32 23.59
C GLN A 203 -19.97 13.83 23.81
N LYS A 204 -19.63 13.29 24.99
CA LYS A 204 -19.93 11.90 25.37
C LYS A 204 -21.43 11.65 25.40
N SER A 205 -22.20 12.58 25.96
CA SER A 205 -23.66 12.53 26.00
C SER A 205 -24.25 12.51 24.59
N LEU A 206 -23.77 13.38 23.69
CA LEU A 206 -24.18 13.39 22.28
C LEU A 206 -23.92 12.05 21.58
N ILE A 207 -22.71 11.49 21.73
CA ILE A 207 -22.33 10.22 21.11
C ILE A 207 -23.17 9.06 21.65
N SER A 208 -23.46 9.06 22.95
CA SER A 208 -24.22 7.99 23.63
C SER A 208 -25.72 8.02 23.30
N ASN A 209 -26.29 9.23 23.16
CA ASN A 209 -27.73 9.44 23.01
C ASN A 209 -28.25 9.43 21.57
N ASN A 210 -27.44 9.01 20.59
CA ASN A 210 -27.83 8.99 19.18
C ASN A 210 -28.08 7.55 18.68
N PRO A 211 -29.27 6.95 18.89
CA PRO A 211 -29.51 5.53 18.67
C PRO A 211 -29.77 5.22 17.19
N ASN A 212 -28.97 4.33 16.60
CA ASN A 212 -29.36 3.35 15.58
C ASN A 212 -28.23 2.32 15.39
N PHE A 213 -28.36 1.15 16.03
CA PHE A 213 -27.52 -0.03 15.72
C PHE A 213 -28.25 -0.85 14.65
N HIS A 214 -27.55 -1.25 13.59
CA HIS A 214 -28.04 -2.29 12.69
C HIS A 214 -27.19 -3.54 12.90
N TYR A 215 -27.84 -4.61 13.38
CA TYR A 215 -27.23 -5.94 13.45
C TYR A 215 -27.23 -6.55 12.05
N ILE A 216 -26.05 -6.94 11.55
CA ILE A 216 -25.96 -7.83 10.38
C ILE A 216 -25.89 -9.26 10.91
N GLN A 217 -26.92 -10.07 10.63
CA GLN A 217 -26.81 -11.52 10.73
C GLN A 217 -26.23 -12.02 9.40
N GLU A 218 -25.01 -12.54 9.41
CA GLU A 218 -24.51 -13.30 8.27
C GLU A 218 -25.34 -14.59 8.12
N ARG A 219 -25.81 -14.85 6.90
CA ARG A 219 -26.50 -16.09 6.50
C ARG A 219 -25.49 -17.13 6.04
#